data_AF-A0A6J5F617-F1
#
_entry.id   AF-A0A6J5F617-F1
#
_cell.length_a   1.000
_cell.length_b   1.000
_cell.length_c   1.000
_cell.angle_alpha   90.00
_cell.angle_beta   90.00
_cell.angle_gamma   90.00
#
_symmetry.space_group_name_H-M   'P 1'
#
loop_
_entity.id
_entity.type
_entity.pdbx_description
1 polymer ?
#
loop_
_entity_poly.entity_id
_entity_poly.type
_entity_poly.pdbx_seq_one_letter_code
_entity_poly.pdbx_strand_id
1 'polypeptide(L)'
;MSHGSPDLIHIHEDDWGLRSLHPVAVLREVSSDIEAARDASQKNQATSGVGWTDLHIIQQPSTNYAQAGLRLADVVTALSSIQPRVKRFYATASAGFDLAQRDPYGSYDEDAWCFGRQHCYLKVEVKDDLVTEIWFDISSSDAADADALRRMFEAIDRLVPGMVADYCMDAQGLIADREFLDMYFQRVMAD
;
A
#
# COMPACT_ATOMS: atom_id res chain seq x y z
N MET A 1 0.66 -11.96 -23.98
CA MET A 1 0.66 -10.69 -23.22
C MET A 1 -0.80 -10.30 -23.05
N SER A 2 -1.45 -10.67 -21.94
CA SER A 2 -2.79 -10.15 -21.68
C SER A 2 -2.63 -8.68 -21.31
N HIS A 3 -3.24 -7.81 -22.08
CA HIS A 3 -3.48 -6.45 -21.63
C HIS A 3 -4.46 -6.56 -20.47
N GLY A 4 -3.98 -6.38 -19.24
CA GLY A 4 -4.84 -6.25 -18.07
C GLY A 4 -5.93 -5.23 -18.38
N SER A 5 -7.18 -5.56 -18.04
CA SER A 5 -8.27 -4.62 -18.18
C SER A 5 -7.89 -3.36 -17.40
N PRO A 6 -7.92 -2.15 -18.00
CA PRO A 6 -7.53 -0.91 -17.31
C PRO A 6 -8.37 -0.61 -16.06
N ASP A 7 -9.42 -1.39 -15.83
CA ASP A 7 -10.38 -1.27 -14.75
C ASP A 7 -10.18 -2.29 -13.61
N LEU A 8 -9.08 -3.04 -13.59
CA LEU A 8 -8.79 -4.04 -12.56
C LEU A 8 -7.36 -3.90 -12.01
N ILE A 9 -7.24 -3.82 -10.69
CA ILE A 9 -6.03 -4.14 -9.94
C ILE A 9 -6.15 -5.56 -9.40
N HIS A 10 -5.17 -6.40 -9.66
CA HIS A 10 -5.12 -7.76 -9.12
C HIS A 10 -3.74 -8.03 -8.50
N ILE A 11 -3.73 -8.35 -7.21
CA ILE A 11 -2.53 -8.66 -6.44
C ILE A 11 -2.56 -10.09 -5.87
N HIS A 12 -1.42 -10.56 -5.38
CA HIS A 12 -1.41 -11.71 -4.49
C HIS A 12 -1.96 -11.29 -3.11
N GLU A 13 -2.68 -12.17 -2.40
CA GLU A 13 -3.26 -11.79 -1.10
C GLU A 13 -2.20 -11.42 -0.06
N ASP A 14 -1.04 -12.08 -0.08
CA ASP A 14 0.06 -11.80 0.83
C ASP A 14 0.69 -10.41 0.62
N ASP A 15 0.52 -9.80 -0.57
CA ASP A 15 1.03 -8.45 -0.86
C ASP A 15 0.14 -7.37 -0.21
N TRP A 16 -1.07 -7.74 0.21
CA TRP A 16 -2.05 -6.80 0.73
C TRP A 16 -1.62 -6.26 2.09
N GLY A 17 -1.36 -4.95 2.15
CA GLY A 17 -1.08 -4.24 3.40
C GLY A 17 0.39 -4.25 3.80
N LEU A 18 1.28 -4.79 2.97
CA LEU A 18 2.73 -4.69 3.18
C LEU A 18 3.26 -3.26 2.98
N ARG A 19 2.48 -2.40 2.34
CA ARG A 19 2.80 -1.02 2.02
C ARG A 19 1.60 -0.13 2.29
N SER A 20 1.77 0.82 3.20
CA SER A 20 0.68 1.66 3.70
C SER A 20 1.12 3.09 3.98
N LEU A 21 0.16 4.00 3.88
CA LEU A 21 0.27 5.31 4.49
C LEU A 21 -0.46 5.27 5.83
N HIS A 22 0.14 5.90 6.84
CA HIS A 22 -0.47 6.07 8.16
C HIS A 22 -0.44 7.53 8.60
N PRO A 23 -1.39 7.99 9.45
CA PRO A 23 -1.27 9.29 10.08
C PRO A 23 0.03 9.40 10.88
N VAL A 24 0.67 10.57 10.89
CA VAL A 24 1.93 10.78 11.63
C VAL A 24 1.82 10.50 13.14
N ALA A 25 0.61 10.55 13.70
CA ALA A 25 0.34 10.26 15.11
C ALA A 25 0.81 8.86 15.54
N VAL A 26 0.88 7.89 14.62
CA VAL A 26 1.26 6.50 14.93
C VAL A 26 2.70 6.17 14.55
N LEU A 27 3.51 7.19 14.21
CA LEU A 27 4.90 7.00 13.76
C LEU A 27 5.71 6.05 14.64
N ARG A 28 5.63 6.22 15.97
CA ARG A 28 6.40 5.37 16.89
C ARG A 28 5.94 3.91 16.90
N GLU A 29 4.63 3.69 16.81
CA GLU A 29 4.06 2.34 16.81
C GLU A 29 4.45 1.59 15.54
N VAL A 30 4.26 2.25 14.39
CA VAL A 30 4.58 1.67 13.07
C VAL A 30 6.08 1.45 12.90
N SER A 31 6.92 2.42 13.31
CA SER A 31 8.38 2.23 13.29
C SER A 31 8.82 1.05 14.15
N SER A 32 8.25 0.90 15.34
CA SER A 32 8.55 -0.23 16.22
C SER A 32 8.09 -1.57 15.63
N ASP A 33 6.98 -1.59 14.91
CA ASP A 33 6.46 -2.80 14.28
C ASP A 33 7.29 -3.22 13.06
N ILE A 34 7.74 -2.27 12.23
CA ILE A 34 8.66 -2.55 11.12
C ILE A 34 10.00 -3.09 11.64
N GLU A 35 10.54 -2.49 12.70
CA GLU A 35 11.76 -3.01 13.35
C GLU A 35 11.55 -4.44 13.87
N ALA A 36 10.41 -4.73 14.50
CA ALA A 36 10.07 -6.07 14.96
C ALA A 36 9.90 -7.06 13.80
N ALA A 37 9.27 -6.64 12.70
CA ALA A 37 9.09 -7.44 11.49
C ALA A 37 10.44 -7.82 10.87
N ARG A 38 11.37 -6.86 10.75
CA ARG A 38 12.72 -7.09 10.25
C ARG A 38 13.49 -8.07 11.15
N ASP A 39 13.45 -7.86 12.46
CA ASP A 39 14.16 -8.71 13.41
C ASP A 39 13.58 -10.14 13.42
N ALA A 40 12.26 -10.29 13.31
CA ALA A 40 11.59 -11.58 13.17
C ALA A 40 11.96 -12.27 11.85
N SER A 41 12.00 -11.53 10.73
CA SER A 41 12.41 -12.04 9.43
C SER A 41 13.83 -12.63 9.48
N GLN A 42 14.78 -11.91 10.07
CA GLN A 42 16.16 -12.39 10.24
C GLN A 42 16.24 -13.63 11.15
N LYS A 43 15.53 -13.61 12.28
CA LYS A 43 15.53 -14.70 13.26
C LYS A 43 14.92 -15.98 12.70
N ASN A 44 13.85 -15.85 11.92
CA ASN A 44 13.02 -16.96 11.47
C ASN A 44 13.34 -17.40 10.03
N GLN A 45 14.40 -16.87 9.42
CA GLN A 45 14.82 -17.31 8.09
C GLN A 45 15.13 -18.81 8.10
N ALA A 46 14.50 -19.57 7.20
CA ALA A 46 14.71 -21.00 7.13
C ALA A 46 16.17 -21.33 6.77
N THR A 47 16.72 -22.38 7.37
CA THR A 47 18.12 -22.81 7.13
C THR A 47 18.40 -23.21 5.68
N SER A 48 17.36 -23.52 4.91
CA SER A 48 17.41 -23.74 3.46
C SER A 48 17.77 -22.47 2.66
N GLY A 49 17.69 -21.28 3.28
CA GLY A 49 17.80 -20.00 2.61
C GLY A 49 16.53 -19.58 1.85
N VAL A 50 15.45 -20.38 1.93
CA VAL A 50 14.18 -20.12 1.23
C VAL A 50 13.04 -20.15 2.24
N GLY A 51 12.33 -19.03 2.33
CA GLY A 51 11.17 -18.85 3.20
C GLY A 51 11.54 -18.64 4.67
N TRP A 52 10.50 -18.64 5.50
CA TRP A 52 10.59 -18.41 6.95
C TRP A 52 9.93 -19.56 7.71
N THR A 53 10.45 -19.88 8.90
CA THR A 53 9.87 -20.90 9.79
C THR A 53 8.73 -20.35 10.64
N ASP A 54 8.61 -19.03 10.73
CA ASP A 54 7.58 -18.32 11.48
C ASP A 54 7.44 -16.88 10.93
N LEU A 55 6.25 -16.29 11.05
CA LEU A 55 5.89 -15.01 10.44
C LEU A 55 5.62 -13.94 11.50
N HIS A 56 6.06 -12.71 11.23
CA HIS A 56 5.61 -11.56 11.99
C HIS A 56 4.22 -11.13 11.52
N ILE A 57 3.29 -10.96 12.45
CA ILE A 57 1.97 -10.39 12.15
C ILE A 57 2.06 -8.89 12.35
N ILE A 58 1.88 -8.13 11.27
CA ILE A 58 1.84 -6.66 11.28
C ILE A 58 0.81 -6.19 12.31
N GLN A 59 1.26 -5.35 13.23
CA GLN A 59 0.38 -4.83 14.28
C GLN A 59 -0.42 -3.64 13.76
N GLN A 60 -1.74 -3.72 13.92
CA GLN A 60 -2.63 -2.61 13.60
C GLN A 60 -2.36 -1.45 14.58
N PRO A 61 -2.05 -0.24 14.08
CA PRO A 61 -1.76 0.89 14.94
C PRO A 61 -3.00 1.35 15.71
N SER A 62 -2.80 2.01 16.85
CA SER A 62 -3.86 2.39 17.79
C SER A 62 -4.85 3.42 17.22
N THR A 63 -4.45 4.18 16.20
CA THR A 63 -5.29 5.15 15.49
C THR A 63 -5.08 5.05 13.98
N ASN A 64 -6.06 5.50 13.20
CA ASN A 64 -6.01 5.51 11.76
C ASN A 64 -6.56 6.84 11.20
N TYR A 65 -6.71 6.93 9.87
CA TYR A 65 -7.13 8.17 9.22
C TYR A 65 -8.54 8.64 9.61
N ALA A 66 -9.41 7.74 10.07
CA ALA A 66 -10.77 8.08 10.48
C ALA A 66 -10.74 8.86 11.80
N GLN A 67 -9.91 8.45 12.75
CA GLN A 67 -9.68 9.23 13.98
C GLN A 67 -8.98 10.57 13.69
N ALA A 68 -8.21 10.67 12.61
CA ALA A 68 -7.64 11.93 12.13
C ALA A 68 -8.63 12.79 11.33
N GLY A 69 -9.85 12.31 11.09
CA GLY A 69 -10.92 13.03 10.40
C GLY A 69 -10.80 13.10 8.88
N LEU A 70 -9.98 12.25 8.25
CA LEU A 70 -9.82 12.22 6.80
C LEU A 70 -11.10 11.67 6.14
N ARG A 71 -11.73 12.50 5.32
CA ARG A 71 -12.96 12.12 4.60
C ARG A 71 -12.65 11.58 3.21
N LEU A 72 -13.44 10.61 2.78
CA LEU A 72 -13.33 10.04 1.44
C LEU A 72 -13.49 11.11 0.35
N ALA A 73 -14.43 12.04 0.51
CA ALA A 73 -14.70 13.08 -0.50
C ALA A 73 -13.48 13.97 -0.77
N ASP A 74 -12.69 14.27 0.28
CA ASP A 74 -11.48 15.09 0.16
C ASP A 74 -10.37 14.31 -0.56
N VAL A 75 -10.21 13.03 -0.21
CA VAL A 75 -9.27 12.13 -0.89
C VAL A 75 -9.62 11.97 -2.37
N VAL A 76 -10.89 11.72 -2.69
CA VAL A 76 -11.36 11.60 -4.08
C VAL A 76 -11.06 12.89 -4.85
N THR A 77 -11.35 14.04 -4.27
CA THR A 77 -11.07 15.34 -4.89
C THR A 77 -9.57 15.53 -5.16
N ALA A 78 -8.73 15.17 -4.20
CA ALA A 78 -7.28 15.31 -4.33
C ALA A 78 -6.68 14.35 -5.37
N LEU A 79 -7.07 13.07 -5.35
CA LEU A 79 -6.44 12.03 -6.16
C LEU A 79 -6.96 11.94 -7.60
N SER A 80 -8.24 12.29 -7.86
CA SER A 80 -8.85 12.16 -9.19
C SER A 80 -8.19 13.05 -10.26
N SER A 81 -7.45 14.07 -9.84
CA SER A 81 -6.67 14.93 -10.75
C SER A 81 -5.28 14.36 -11.12
N ILE A 82 -4.86 13.30 -10.42
CA ILE A 82 -3.52 12.70 -10.55
C ILE A 82 -3.62 11.37 -11.29
N GLN A 83 -4.52 10.50 -10.84
CA GLN A 83 -4.73 9.17 -11.40
C GLN A 83 -6.24 8.84 -11.46
N PRO A 84 -6.69 8.01 -12.43
CA PRO A 84 -8.08 7.60 -12.51
C PRO A 84 -8.43 6.62 -11.38
N ARG A 85 -9.70 6.60 -10.98
CA ARG A 85 -10.22 5.59 -10.06
C ARG A 85 -10.39 4.24 -10.78
N VAL A 86 -9.81 3.19 -10.21
CA VAL A 86 -10.03 1.79 -10.58
C VAL A 86 -11.03 1.17 -9.60
N LYS A 87 -12.12 0.61 -10.14
CA LYS A 87 -13.24 0.10 -9.31
C LYS A 87 -13.07 -1.36 -8.90
N ARG A 88 -12.34 -2.17 -9.67
CA ARG A 88 -12.17 -3.58 -9.35
C ARG A 88 -10.81 -3.78 -8.72
N PHE A 89 -10.79 -4.33 -7.52
CA PHE A 89 -9.58 -4.66 -6.79
C PHE A 89 -9.71 -6.08 -6.24
N TYR A 90 -8.88 -6.99 -6.75
CA TYR A 90 -8.88 -8.38 -6.36
C TYR A 90 -7.55 -8.76 -5.72
N ALA A 91 -7.63 -9.60 -4.70
CA ALA A 91 -6.46 -10.25 -4.13
C ALA A 91 -6.75 -11.73 -3.95
N THR A 92 -5.83 -12.59 -4.37
CA THR A 92 -6.04 -14.04 -4.41
C THR A 92 -4.84 -14.81 -3.89
N ALA A 93 -5.07 -15.99 -3.31
CA ALA A 93 -4.07 -16.84 -2.67
C ALA A 93 -3.36 -17.79 -3.64
N SER A 94 -4.00 -18.16 -4.75
CA SER A 94 -3.50 -19.18 -5.67
C SER A 94 -2.67 -18.60 -6.83
N ALA A 95 -1.52 -19.23 -7.10
CA ALA A 95 -0.66 -18.93 -8.25
C ALA A 95 -1.33 -19.39 -9.56
N GLY A 96 -2.30 -18.62 -10.03
CA GLY A 96 -3.08 -18.90 -11.23
C GLY A 96 -4.30 -18.01 -11.30
N PHE A 97 -4.09 -16.77 -11.75
CA PHE A 97 -5.06 -15.71 -11.98
C PHE A 97 -6.04 -16.09 -13.12
N ASP A 98 -6.71 -17.23 -13.03
CA ASP A 98 -7.86 -17.50 -13.89
C ASP A 98 -9.01 -16.61 -13.42
N LEU A 99 -9.12 -15.42 -14.02
CA LEU A 99 -10.21 -14.48 -13.75
C LEU A 99 -11.61 -15.08 -14.02
N ALA A 100 -11.70 -16.23 -14.70
CA ALA A 100 -12.96 -16.95 -14.88
C ALA A 100 -13.36 -17.78 -13.65
N GLN A 101 -12.46 -17.98 -12.69
CA GLN A 101 -12.71 -18.75 -11.46
C GLN A 101 -12.51 -17.85 -10.23
N ARG A 102 -13.45 -17.93 -9.29
CA ARG A 102 -13.28 -17.29 -7.98
C ARG A 102 -12.44 -18.19 -7.09
N ASP A 103 -11.35 -17.64 -6.59
CA ASP A 103 -10.56 -18.18 -5.49
C ASP A 103 -11.41 -18.10 -4.21
N PRO A 104 -11.71 -19.22 -3.54
CA PRO A 104 -12.50 -19.22 -2.31
C PRO A 104 -11.82 -18.50 -1.14
N TYR A 105 -10.50 -18.30 -1.20
CA TYR A 105 -9.73 -17.55 -0.21
C TYR A 105 -9.47 -16.11 -0.66
N GLY A 106 -9.76 -15.79 -1.92
CA GLY A 106 -9.57 -14.45 -2.46
C GLY A 106 -10.58 -13.43 -1.94
N SER A 107 -10.17 -12.17 -1.96
CA SER A 107 -10.99 -11.00 -1.69
C SER A 107 -11.29 -10.26 -2.99
N TYR A 108 -12.56 -9.91 -3.19
CA TYR A 108 -13.09 -9.33 -4.43
C TYR A 108 -13.88 -8.07 -4.11
N ASP A 109 -13.30 -6.92 -4.44
CA ASP A 109 -13.96 -5.62 -4.32
C ASP A 109 -14.30 -5.08 -5.71
N GLU A 110 -15.60 -4.93 -6.00
CA GLU A 110 -16.11 -4.49 -7.32
C GLU A 110 -16.39 -2.99 -7.39
N ASP A 111 -16.31 -2.28 -6.25
CA ASP A 111 -16.48 -0.82 -6.19
C ASP A 111 -15.42 -0.18 -5.29
N ALA A 112 -14.19 -0.64 -5.44
CA ALA A 112 -13.02 -0.17 -4.71
C ALA A 112 -12.77 1.32 -4.91
N TRP A 113 -12.21 1.97 -3.89
CA TRP A 113 -11.61 3.30 -4.01
C TRP A 113 -10.11 3.16 -4.25
N CYS A 114 -9.73 2.68 -5.43
CA CYS A 114 -8.34 2.54 -5.84
C CYS A 114 -8.01 3.57 -6.91
N PHE A 115 -6.80 4.15 -6.90
CA PHE A 115 -6.33 5.14 -7.87
C PHE A 115 -4.99 4.70 -8.45
N GLY A 116 -4.86 4.72 -9.78
CA GLY A 116 -3.63 4.32 -10.47
C GLY A 116 -3.88 3.22 -11.49
N ARG A 117 -2.93 2.28 -11.59
CA ARG A 117 -2.97 1.15 -12.52
C ARG A 117 -2.28 -0.07 -11.92
N GLN A 118 -2.37 -1.21 -12.61
CA GLN A 118 -1.65 -2.42 -12.20
C GLN A 118 -0.16 -2.09 -11.99
N HIS A 119 0.41 -2.55 -10.87
CA HIS A 119 1.79 -2.31 -10.44
C HIS A 119 2.14 -0.88 -9.97
N CYS A 120 1.20 0.06 -9.95
CA CYS A 120 1.35 1.36 -9.28
C CYS A 120 -0.02 1.92 -8.89
N TYR A 121 -0.40 1.78 -7.63
CA TYR A 121 -1.71 2.21 -7.16
C TYR A 121 -1.70 2.68 -5.71
N LEU A 122 -2.77 3.39 -5.33
CA LEU A 122 -3.14 3.70 -3.95
C LEU A 122 -4.60 3.29 -3.74
N LYS A 123 -4.85 2.36 -2.82
CA LYS A 123 -6.18 1.91 -2.42
C LYS A 123 -6.58 2.55 -1.09
N VAL A 124 -7.81 3.05 -1.03
CA VAL A 124 -8.42 3.71 0.12
C VAL A 124 -9.51 2.81 0.67
N GLU A 125 -9.41 2.46 1.94
CA GLU A 125 -10.48 1.80 2.68
C GLU A 125 -11.30 2.80 3.46
N VAL A 126 -12.59 2.53 3.56
CA VAL A 126 -13.55 3.44 4.15
C VAL A 126 -14.52 2.75 5.07
N LYS A 127 -14.91 3.47 6.11
CA LYS A 127 -16.08 3.16 6.92
C LYS A 127 -16.97 4.40 6.94
N ASP A 128 -18.19 4.23 6.43
CA ASP A 128 -19.11 5.33 6.16
C ASP A 128 -18.48 6.35 5.19
N ASP A 129 -18.17 7.57 5.65
CA ASP A 129 -17.52 8.62 4.87
C ASP A 129 -16.07 8.91 5.28
N LEU A 130 -15.53 8.14 6.23
CA LEU A 130 -14.19 8.31 6.77
C LEU A 130 -13.23 7.26 6.24
N VAL A 131 -12.02 7.69 5.91
CA VAL A 131 -10.94 6.83 5.45
C VAL A 131 -10.36 6.08 6.64
N THR A 132 -10.37 4.76 6.62
CA THR A 132 -9.77 3.94 7.68
C THR A 132 -8.31 3.64 7.36
N GLU A 133 -8.02 3.19 6.14
CA GLU A 133 -6.69 2.74 5.75
C GLU A 133 -6.35 3.22 4.34
N ILE A 134 -5.06 3.41 4.09
CA ILE A 134 -4.53 3.70 2.76
C ILE A 134 -3.39 2.74 2.50
N TRP A 135 -3.55 1.88 1.50
CA TRP A 135 -2.51 0.97 1.04
C TRP A 135 -2.02 1.43 -0.33
N PHE A 136 -0.80 1.04 -0.67
CA PHE A 136 -0.27 1.32 -2.00
C PHE A 136 0.59 0.16 -2.46
N ASP A 137 0.86 0.11 -3.76
CA ASP A 137 1.93 -0.71 -4.30
C ASP A 137 2.65 0.07 -5.39
N ILE A 138 3.93 -0.27 -5.55
CA ILE A 138 4.77 0.15 -6.66
C ILE A 138 5.77 -0.98 -6.94
N SER A 139 5.49 -1.69 -8.03
CA SER A 139 6.34 -2.72 -8.64
C SER A 139 6.68 -2.38 -10.10
N SER A 140 6.30 -1.17 -10.53
CA SER A 140 6.60 -0.61 -11.84
C SER A 140 7.99 0.04 -11.86
N SER A 141 8.73 -0.15 -12.95
CA SER A 141 9.99 0.55 -13.23
C SER A 141 9.81 1.82 -14.08
N ASP A 142 8.56 2.26 -14.30
CA ASP A 142 8.22 3.48 -15.02
C ASP A 142 8.34 4.71 -14.11
N ALA A 143 9.22 5.65 -14.47
CA ALA A 143 9.40 6.89 -13.71
C ALA A 143 8.11 7.72 -13.59
N ALA A 144 7.23 7.66 -14.59
CA ALA A 144 5.94 8.35 -14.53
C ALA A 144 5.01 7.76 -13.45
N ASP A 145 5.14 6.47 -13.15
CA ASP A 145 4.39 5.82 -12.07
C ASP A 145 4.90 6.25 -10.70
N ALA A 146 6.21 6.27 -10.50
CA ALA A 146 6.81 6.80 -9.27
C ALA A 146 6.44 8.26 -9.04
N ASP A 147 6.54 9.11 -10.08
CA ASP A 147 6.15 10.52 -10.00
C ASP A 147 4.67 10.68 -9.65
N ALA A 148 3.79 9.86 -10.23
CA ALA A 148 2.37 9.90 -9.91
C ALA A 148 2.09 9.46 -8.47
N LEU A 149 2.69 8.36 -8.01
CA LEU A 149 2.52 7.85 -6.65
C LEU A 149 3.03 8.86 -5.62
N ARG A 150 4.20 9.46 -5.88
CA ARG A 150 4.74 10.55 -5.05
C ARG A 150 3.76 11.71 -4.94
N ARG A 151 3.19 12.16 -6.06
CA ARG A 151 2.17 13.23 -6.07
C ARG A 151 0.92 12.83 -5.30
N MET A 152 0.51 11.56 -5.33
CA MET A 152 -0.59 11.06 -4.52
C MET A 152 -0.25 11.08 -3.02
N PHE A 153 0.96 10.67 -2.61
CA PHE A 153 1.40 10.75 -1.21
C PHE A 153 1.37 12.19 -0.70
N GLU A 154 1.96 13.12 -1.44
CA GLU A 154 1.97 14.55 -1.10
C GLU A 154 0.55 15.15 -1.09
N ALA A 155 -0.37 14.63 -1.90
CA ALA A 155 -1.76 15.08 -1.90
C ALA A 155 -2.51 14.61 -0.65
N ILE A 156 -2.29 13.38 -0.18
CA ILE A 156 -2.83 12.89 1.09
C ILE A 156 -2.23 13.63 2.27
N ASP A 157 -0.91 13.83 2.29
CA ASP A 157 -0.20 14.53 3.38
C ASP A 157 -0.70 15.97 3.60
N ARG A 158 -1.12 16.66 2.52
CA ARG A 158 -1.77 17.97 2.61
C ARG A 158 -3.15 17.95 3.29
N LEU A 159 -3.86 16.82 3.29
CA LEU A 159 -5.15 16.67 3.95
C LEU A 159 -4.97 16.27 5.42
N VAL A 160 -4.14 15.25 5.67
CA VAL A 160 -3.74 14.79 7.00
C VAL A 160 -2.26 14.40 6.93
N PRO A 161 -1.38 15.01 7.75
CA PRO A 161 0.03 14.67 7.77
C PRO A 161 0.28 13.18 7.97
N GLY A 162 1.08 12.59 7.09
CA GLY A 162 1.24 11.15 6.97
C GLY A 162 2.69 10.70 7.00
N MET A 163 2.83 9.38 7.14
CA MET A 163 4.09 8.66 7.00
C MET A 163 3.92 7.50 6.02
N VAL A 164 5.03 7.12 5.39
CA VAL A 164 5.16 5.89 4.59
C VAL A 164 5.59 4.76 5.52
N ALA A 165 4.95 3.61 5.38
CA ALA A 165 5.35 2.33 5.96
C ALA A 165 5.47 1.30 4.84
N ASP A 166 6.67 0.76 4.64
CA ASP A 166 6.98 -0.23 3.62
C ASP A 166 7.73 -1.41 4.26
N TYR A 167 6.98 -2.47 4.56
CA TYR A 167 7.50 -3.69 5.17
C TYR A 167 8.31 -4.52 4.18
N CYS A 168 8.12 -4.35 2.87
CA CYS A 168 8.94 -5.03 1.86
C CYS A 168 10.38 -4.49 1.84
N MET A 169 10.56 -3.22 2.17
CA MET A 169 11.84 -2.51 2.07
C MET A 169 12.49 -2.21 3.43
N ASP A 170 11.86 -2.61 4.54
CA ASP A 170 12.21 -2.18 5.90
C ASP A 170 12.34 -0.64 5.99
N ALA A 171 11.39 0.09 5.40
CA ALA A 171 11.47 1.54 5.24
C ALA A 171 10.26 2.26 5.84
N GLN A 172 10.55 3.33 6.59
CA GLN A 172 9.54 4.22 7.14
C GLN A 172 10.05 5.64 7.26
N GLY A 173 9.14 6.61 7.09
CA GLY A 173 9.48 8.03 7.20
C GLY A 173 8.32 8.95 6.90
N LEU A 174 8.49 10.23 7.24
CA LEU A 174 7.46 11.25 7.04
C LEU A 174 7.35 11.61 5.56
N ILE A 175 6.12 11.77 5.05
CA ILE A 175 5.93 12.25 3.67
C ILE A 175 6.46 13.68 3.50
N ALA A 176 6.33 14.50 4.54
CA ALA A 176 6.86 15.87 4.57
C ALA A 176 8.40 15.95 4.59
N ASP A 177 9.10 14.86 4.92
CA ASP A 177 10.56 14.79 4.87
C ASP A 177 11.02 14.52 3.43
N ARG A 178 11.49 15.57 2.76
CA ARG A 178 11.91 15.50 1.35
C ARG A 178 13.10 14.59 1.13
N GLU A 179 14.06 14.56 2.06
CA GLU A 179 15.26 13.74 1.91
C GLU A 179 14.88 12.25 1.98
N PHE A 180 14.04 11.90 2.96
CA PHE A 180 13.47 10.56 3.05
C PHE A 180 12.69 10.20 1.78
N LEU A 181 11.77 11.05 1.33
CA LEU A 181 10.89 10.74 0.19
C LEU A 181 11.70 10.59 -1.11
N ASP A 182 12.72 11.42 -1.32
CA ASP A 182 13.64 11.32 -2.45
C ASP A 182 14.39 9.97 -2.43
N MET A 183 14.95 9.60 -1.28
CA MET A 183 15.66 8.32 -1.12
C MET A 183 14.73 7.12 -1.29
N TYR A 184 13.51 7.19 -0.76
CA TYR A 184 12.52 6.13 -0.84
C TYR A 184 12.17 5.83 -2.30
N PHE A 185 11.77 6.85 -3.07
CA PHE A 185 11.44 6.66 -4.49
C PHE A 185 12.65 6.30 -5.36
N GLN A 186 13.87 6.75 -5.01
CA GLN A 186 15.08 6.27 -5.68
C GLN A 186 15.29 4.77 -5.48
N ARG A 187 15.10 4.28 -4.26
CA ARG A 187 15.29 2.86 -3.93
C ARG A 187 14.22 1.98 -4.55
N VAL A 188 12.95 2.38 -4.46
CA VAL A 188 11.82 1.67 -5.09
C VAL A 188 12.03 1.49 -6.59
N MET A 189 12.63 2.47 -7.26
CA MET A 189 12.86 2.44 -8.71
C MET A 189 14.13 1.67 -9.12
N ALA A 190 14.94 1.24 -8.15
CA ALA A 190 16.17 0.50 -8.39
C ALA A 190 16.00 -1.02 -8.19
N ASP A 191 14.95 -1.44 -7.48
CA ASP A 191 14.57 -2.83 -7.23
C ASP A 191 13.74 -3.42 -8.38
#